data_AF-F8LBE5-F1
#
_entry.id   AF-F8LBE5-F1
#
_cell.length_a   1.000
_cell.length_b   1.000
_cell.length_c   1.000
_cell.angle_alpha   90.00
_cell.angle_beta   90.00
_cell.angle_gamma   90.00
#
_symmetry.space_group_name_H-M   'P 1'
#
loop_
_entity.id
_entity.type
_entity.pdbx_description
1 polymer ?
#
loop_
_entity_poly.entity_id
_entity_poly.type
_entity_poly.pdbx_seq_one_letter_code
_entity_poly.pdbx_strand_id
1 'polypeptide(L)'
;MFIPQTGGMGQMMKLRRILCTSFLLAAPLMADIHMLELNDGNRFLVSIAEEEISLSNGWKTFSVLPDALLDVHFDGGLYGTVCDRDGNKSELDFSFINGNHLKVKVLRSSQTFDIPWSEVSAIRKQEAATDEVKEDEEKISYLQHSLEGKYREISEALKNQKEVQQDLLSKMTSLEKEKEALESELAELKHFHSENEEQLSAQVEMLLSEMGSAKMHIENLSGELLLAQSRTDKKEVELQQLQQSLVEAKADAFEAEKLLSGLTSQL
;
A
#
# COMPACT_ATOMS: atom_id res chain seq x y z
N MET A 1 -45.82 -28.18 -30.91
CA MET A 1 -44.83 -27.61 -29.97
C MET A 1 -45.24 -26.17 -29.71
N PHE A 2 -46.07 -25.92 -28.70
CA PHE A 2 -46.51 -24.58 -28.31
C PHE A 2 -46.17 -24.43 -26.84
N ILE A 3 -45.19 -23.56 -26.58
CA ILE A 3 -44.68 -23.23 -25.25
C ILE A 3 -45.71 -22.27 -24.62
N PRO A 4 -46.28 -22.57 -23.45
CA PRO A 4 -47.11 -21.60 -22.75
C PRO A 4 -46.23 -20.44 -22.27
N GLN A 5 -46.67 -19.21 -22.57
CA GLN A 5 -45.97 -17.98 -22.23
C GLN A 5 -45.85 -17.83 -20.70
N THR A 6 -44.62 -17.89 -20.21
CA THR A 6 -44.20 -17.66 -18.83
C THR A 6 -44.15 -16.15 -18.48
N GLY A 7 -45.20 -15.41 -18.86
CA GLY A 7 -45.26 -13.95 -18.71
C GLY A 7 -45.31 -13.46 -17.25
N GLY A 8 -45.95 -14.23 -16.35
CA GLY A 8 -46.18 -13.80 -14.95
C GLY A 8 -44.93 -13.87 -14.06
N MET A 9 -44.19 -14.98 -14.09
CA MET A 9 -43.01 -15.18 -13.22
C MET A 9 -41.87 -14.20 -13.51
N GLY A 10 -41.69 -13.81 -14.78
CA GLY A 10 -40.64 -12.86 -15.19
C GLY A 10 -40.87 -11.43 -14.69
N GLN A 11 -42.13 -11.01 -14.56
CA GLN A 11 -42.48 -9.69 -14.01
C GLN A 11 -42.36 -9.66 -12.48
N MET A 12 -42.73 -10.73 -11.78
CA MET A 12 -42.56 -10.84 -10.33
C MET A 12 -41.11 -10.71 -9.87
N MET A 13 -40.16 -11.34 -10.57
CA MET A 13 -38.74 -11.21 -10.23
C MET A 13 -38.19 -9.79 -10.48
N LYS A 14 -38.74 -9.05 -11.45
CA LYS A 14 -38.39 -7.63 -11.67
C LYS A 14 -38.94 -6.74 -10.55
N LEU A 15 -40.16 -6.99 -10.08
CA LEU A 15 -40.74 -6.29 -8.94
C LEU A 15 -39.85 -6.44 -7.70
N ARG A 16 -39.46 -7.68 -7.38
CA ARG A 16 -38.60 -8.00 -6.22
C ARG A 16 -37.23 -7.30 -6.28
N ARG A 17 -36.65 -7.09 -7.47
CA ARG A 17 -35.34 -6.44 -7.63
C ARG A 17 -35.39 -4.91 -7.51
N ILE A 18 -36.48 -4.26 -7.92
CA ILE A 18 -36.60 -2.78 -7.85
C ILE A 18 -36.82 -2.29 -6.41
N LEU A 19 -37.38 -3.15 -5.55
CA LEU A 19 -37.79 -2.81 -4.19
C LEU A 19 -36.67 -2.88 -3.12
N CYS A 20 -35.52 -3.52 -3.39
CA CYS A 20 -34.38 -3.52 -2.45
C CYS A 20 -33.64 -2.17 -2.36
N THR A 21 -33.98 -1.18 -3.19
CA THR A 21 -33.23 0.09 -3.29
C THR A 21 -34.04 1.35 -2.98
N SER A 22 -35.28 1.24 -2.51
CA SER A 22 -36.14 2.40 -2.26
C SER A 22 -36.23 2.76 -0.77
N PHE A 23 -35.22 3.47 -0.28
CA PHE A 23 -35.28 4.20 0.99
C PHE A 23 -36.24 5.41 0.88
N LEU A 24 -36.90 5.70 2.01
CA LEU A 24 -37.86 6.78 2.27
C LEU A 24 -37.38 8.15 1.78
N LEU A 25 -38.20 8.80 0.93
CA LEU A 25 -38.03 10.21 0.53
C LEU A 25 -39.32 10.70 -0.14
N ALA A 26 -40.25 11.28 0.62
CA ALA A 26 -41.51 11.94 0.23
C ALA A 26 -42.01 11.71 -1.22
N ALA A 27 -43.04 10.86 -1.38
CA ALA A 27 -43.77 10.74 -2.65
C ALA A 27 -44.84 11.85 -2.77
N PRO A 28 -45.14 12.36 -3.98
CA PRO A 28 -46.15 13.39 -4.17
C PRO A 28 -47.56 12.89 -3.80
N LEU A 29 -48.24 13.71 -2.99
CA LEU A 29 -49.50 13.53 -2.26
C LEU A 29 -50.79 13.31 -3.09
N MET A 30 -50.74 12.85 -4.35
CA MET A 30 -51.91 12.93 -5.27
C MET A 30 -52.33 11.62 -5.94
N ALA A 31 -51.88 10.45 -5.48
CA ALA A 31 -52.43 9.16 -5.92
C ALA A 31 -53.07 8.45 -4.74
N ASP A 32 -54.26 7.86 -4.90
CA ASP A 32 -54.84 6.96 -3.90
C ASP A 32 -53.93 5.72 -3.78
N ILE A 33 -53.10 5.72 -2.73
CA ILE A 33 -52.18 4.64 -2.45
C ILE A 33 -52.96 3.53 -1.76
N HIS A 34 -52.82 2.32 -2.29
CA HIS A 34 -53.40 1.11 -1.73
C HIS A 34 -52.29 0.16 -1.30
N MET A 35 -52.48 -0.51 -0.17
CA MET A 35 -51.72 -1.67 0.23
C MET A 35 -52.35 -2.91 -0.43
N LEU A 36 -51.65 -3.49 -1.40
CA LEU A 36 -51.99 -4.76 -2.02
C LEU A 36 -51.33 -5.89 -1.24
N GLU A 37 -52.14 -6.85 -0.76
CA GLU A 37 -51.69 -8.07 -0.11
C GLU A 37 -51.91 -9.25 -1.06
N LEU A 38 -50.85 -10.03 -1.31
CA LEU A 38 -50.90 -11.24 -2.12
C LEU A 38 -51.12 -12.48 -1.25
N ASN A 39 -51.60 -13.57 -1.86
CA ASN A 39 -51.87 -14.84 -1.20
C ASN A 39 -50.63 -15.51 -0.56
N ASP A 40 -49.42 -15.13 -0.98
CA ASP A 40 -48.17 -15.58 -0.36
C ASP A 40 -47.74 -14.75 0.87
N GLY A 41 -48.55 -13.77 1.26
CA GLY A 41 -48.32 -12.86 2.40
C GLY A 41 -47.49 -11.62 2.05
N ASN A 42 -47.04 -11.46 0.79
CA ASN A 42 -46.32 -10.26 0.39
C ASN A 42 -47.26 -9.05 0.30
N ARG A 43 -46.75 -7.88 0.73
CA ARG A 43 -47.51 -6.63 0.77
C ARG A 43 -46.79 -5.53 0.00
N PHE A 44 -47.52 -4.77 -0.81
CA PHE A 44 -46.97 -3.73 -1.68
C PHE A 44 -47.80 -2.45 -1.64
N LEU A 45 -47.14 -1.30 -1.61
CA LEU A 45 -47.78 0.00 -1.83
C LEU A 45 -47.88 0.26 -3.34
N VAL A 46 -49.11 0.38 -3.83
CA VAL A 46 -49.44 0.51 -5.24
C VAL A 46 -50.50 1.57 -5.48
N SER A 47 -50.55 2.12 -6.68
CA SER A 47 -51.73 2.79 -7.21
C SER A 47 -52.39 1.88 -8.24
N ILE A 48 -53.70 1.66 -8.12
CA ILE A 48 -54.46 0.89 -9.11
C ILE A 48 -54.56 1.74 -10.38
N ALA A 49 -54.16 1.16 -11.51
CA ALA A 49 -54.01 1.87 -12.78
C ALA A 49 -55.26 1.76 -13.69
N GLU A 50 -56.27 1.01 -13.26
CA GLU A 50 -57.54 0.88 -13.97
C GLU A 50 -58.44 2.08 -13.71
N GLU A 51 -59.20 2.52 -14.70
CA GLU A 51 -60.18 3.60 -14.50
C GLU A 51 -61.39 3.10 -13.70
N GLU A 52 -61.86 1.88 -13.97
CA GLU A 52 -63.00 1.24 -13.30
C GLU A 52 -62.81 -0.27 -13.23
N ILE A 53 -63.15 -0.88 -12.09
CA ILE A 53 -63.18 -2.33 -11.89
C ILE A 53 -64.59 -2.83 -12.17
N SER A 54 -64.76 -3.67 -13.20
CA SER A 54 -66.06 -4.22 -13.57
C SER A 54 -66.40 -5.48 -12.76
N LEU A 55 -67.55 -5.44 -12.09
CA LEU A 55 -68.08 -6.46 -11.20
C LEU A 55 -69.45 -6.97 -11.66
N SER A 56 -69.82 -8.16 -11.18
CA SER A 56 -71.13 -8.79 -11.40
C SER A 56 -71.58 -9.55 -10.15
N ASN A 57 -72.81 -9.32 -9.70
CA ASN A 57 -73.42 -10.10 -8.62
C ASN A 57 -74.28 -11.28 -9.15
N GLY A 58 -74.10 -11.65 -10.42
CA GLY A 58 -74.87 -12.70 -11.09
C GLY A 58 -76.18 -12.23 -11.71
N TRP A 59 -76.73 -11.09 -11.28
CA TRP A 59 -77.98 -10.51 -11.80
C TRP A 59 -77.78 -9.20 -12.56
N LYS A 60 -76.77 -8.41 -12.16
CA LYS A 60 -76.45 -7.12 -12.75
C LYS A 60 -74.93 -6.92 -12.76
N THR A 61 -74.46 -6.30 -13.84
CA THR A 61 -73.09 -5.79 -13.93
C THR A 61 -73.02 -4.34 -13.44
N PHE A 62 -71.96 -4.02 -12.71
CA PHE A 62 -71.69 -2.67 -12.22
C PHE A 62 -70.18 -2.44 -12.18
N SER A 63 -69.75 -1.20 -11.93
CA SER A 63 -68.34 -0.86 -11.81
C SER A 63 -68.06 -0.11 -10.51
N VAL A 64 -66.85 -0.30 -9.99
CA VAL A 64 -66.34 0.40 -8.80
C VAL A 64 -65.05 1.10 -9.20
N LEU A 65 -64.93 2.38 -8.82
CA LEU A 65 -63.71 3.14 -9.03
C LEU A 65 -62.64 2.68 -8.02
N PRO A 66 -61.35 2.67 -8.38
CA PRO A 66 -60.33 2.20 -7.45
C PRO A 66 -60.20 3.04 -6.18
N ASP A 67 -60.47 4.35 -6.25
CA ASP A 67 -60.44 5.28 -5.11
C ASP A 67 -61.52 4.99 -4.05
N ALA A 68 -62.60 4.32 -4.47
CA ALA A 68 -63.69 3.86 -3.64
C ALA A 68 -63.34 2.61 -2.82
N LEU A 69 -62.26 1.87 -3.14
CA LEU A 69 -61.88 0.68 -2.39
C LEU A 69 -61.25 1.09 -1.05
N LEU A 70 -61.86 0.71 0.07
CA LEU A 70 -61.32 1.01 1.40
C LEU A 70 -60.62 -0.19 2.02
N ASP A 71 -61.32 -1.32 2.13
CA ASP A 71 -60.78 -2.58 2.62
C ASP A 71 -61.54 -3.71 1.95
N VAL A 72 -60.96 -4.27 0.89
CA VAL A 72 -61.59 -5.32 0.08
C VAL A 72 -60.74 -6.56 0.04
N HIS A 73 -61.42 -7.71 0.04
CA HIS A 73 -60.83 -9.04 0.05
C HIS A 73 -61.21 -9.80 -1.21
N PHE A 74 -60.33 -10.69 -1.64
CA PHE A 74 -60.57 -11.57 -2.77
C PHE A 74 -60.51 -13.04 -2.35
N ASP A 75 -61.64 -13.74 -2.52
CA ASP A 75 -61.75 -15.19 -2.32
C ASP A 75 -62.68 -15.79 -3.39
N GLY A 76 -62.18 -15.85 -4.64
CA GLY A 76 -62.97 -16.22 -5.82
C GLY A 76 -63.97 -15.15 -6.30
N GLY A 77 -64.17 -14.10 -5.51
CA GLY A 77 -64.91 -12.88 -5.81
C GLY A 77 -64.47 -11.75 -4.86
N LEU A 78 -64.82 -10.52 -5.19
CA LEU A 78 -64.49 -9.32 -4.42
C LEU A 78 -65.61 -9.00 -3.42
N TYR A 79 -65.24 -8.70 -2.19
CA TYR A 79 -66.16 -8.26 -1.13
C TYR A 79 -65.43 -7.37 -0.13
N GLY A 80 -66.15 -6.59 0.67
CA GLY A 80 -65.56 -5.77 1.73
C GLY A 80 -66.20 -4.40 1.84
N THR A 81 -65.41 -3.36 2.14
CA THR A 81 -65.92 -2.00 2.33
C THR A 81 -65.49 -1.09 1.18
N VAL A 82 -66.47 -0.40 0.62
CA VAL A 82 -66.26 0.64 -0.40
C VAL A 82 -66.81 1.98 0.08
N CYS A 83 -66.35 3.06 -0.55
CA CYS A 83 -66.79 4.42 -0.29
C CYS A 83 -67.55 4.95 -1.51
N ASP A 84 -68.72 5.53 -1.31
CA ASP A 84 -69.39 6.26 -2.38
C ASP A 84 -68.71 7.61 -2.65
N ARG A 85 -69.16 8.32 -3.70
CA ARG A 85 -68.64 9.64 -4.09
C ARG A 85 -68.89 10.73 -3.05
N ASP A 86 -69.85 10.50 -2.15
CA ASP A 86 -70.22 11.42 -1.08
C ASP A 86 -69.45 11.14 0.23
N GLY A 87 -68.55 10.14 0.22
CA GLY A 87 -67.73 9.78 1.38
C GLY A 87 -68.38 8.78 2.34
N ASN A 88 -69.58 8.27 2.03
CA ASN A 88 -70.25 7.28 2.86
C ASN A 88 -69.70 5.89 2.59
N LYS A 89 -69.43 5.16 3.67
CA LYS A 89 -68.97 3.79 3.62
C LYS A 89 -70.15 2.85 3.44
N SER A 90 -70.05 1.94 2.48
CA SER A 90 -71.02 0.88 2.23
C SER A 90 -70.32 -0.47 2.09
N GLU A 91 -71.04 -1.53 2.40
CA GLU A 91 -70.54 -2.90 2.23
C GLU A 91 -70.73 -3.32 0.78
N LEU A 92 -69.65 -3.80 0.18
CA LEU A 92 -69.64 -4.44 -1.12
C LEU A 92 -69.96 -5.93 -0.91
N ASP A 93 -71.18 -6.31 -1.30
CA ASP A 93 -71.60 -7.70 -1.37
C ASP A 93 -70.70 -8.50 -2.32
N PHE A 94 -70.57 -9.80 -2.04
CA PHE A 94 -69.74 -10.72 -2.82
C PHE A 94 -70.07 -10.65 -4.32
N SER A 95 -69.09 -10.21 -5.10
CA SER A 95 -69.25 -9.91 -6.52
C SER A 95 -68.11 -10.50 -7.35
N PHE A 96 -68.44 -11.06 -8.51
CA PHE A 96 -67.47 -11.63 -9.45
C PHE A 96 -66.82 -10.54 -10.29
N ILE A 97 -65.51 -10.65 -10.47
CA ILE A 97 -64.72 -9.71 -11.28
C ILE A 97 -64.78 -10.16 -12.74
N ASN A 98 -65.13 -9.25 -13.65
CA ASN A 98 -65.23 -9.56 -15.08
C ASN A 98 -63.87 -9.58 -15.81
N GLY A 99 -62.77 -9.32 -15.10
CA GLY A 99 -61.40 -9.29 -15.60
C GLY A 99 -60.50 -10.32 -14.92
N ASN A 100 -59.43 -10.75 -15.61
CA ASN A 100 -58.51 -11.77 -15.09
C ASN A 100 -57.32 -11.19 -14.30
N HIS A 101 -57.00 -9.92 -14.52
CA HIS A 101 -55.84 -9.26 -13.90
C HIS A 101 -56.25 -7.90 -13.34
N LEU A 102 -55.61 -7.51 -12.25
CA LEU A 102 -55.59 -6.18 -11.67
C LEU A 102 -54.35 -5.44 -12.19
N LYS A 103 -54.55 -4.30 -12.83
CA LYS A 103 -53.44 -3.43 -13.24
C LYS A 103 -53.01 -2.52 -12.11
N VAL A 104 -51.77 -2.65 -11.68
CA VAL A 104 -51.20 -1.81 -10.62
C VAL A 104 -49.93 -1.14 -11.08
N LYS A 105 -49.67 0.05 -10.54
CA LYS A 105 -48.42 0.77 -10.68
C LYS A 105 -47.76 0.86 -9.31
N VAL A 106 -46.59 0.25 -9.20
CA VAL A 106 -45.78 0.33 -7.97
C VAL A 106 -45.34 1.78 -7.78
N LEU A 107 -45.40 2.27 -6.55
CA LEU A 107 -45.00 3.63 -6.22
C LEU A 107 -43.59 3.94 -6.80
N ARG A 108 -43.46 5.07 -7.51
CA ARG A 108 -42.22 5.54 -8.20
C ARG A 108 -41.72 4.68 -9.36
N SER A 109 -42.46 3.64 -9.76
CA SER A 109 -42.24 2.97 -11.04
C SER A 109 -43.03 3.69 -12.13
N SER A 110 -42.45 3.86 -13.32
CA SER A 110 -43.21 4.26 -14.52
C SER A 110 -43.93 3.07 -15.17
N GLN A 111 -43.68 1.85 -14.69
CA GLN A 111 -44.22 0.61 -15.25
C GLN A 111 -45.49 0.19 -14.54
N THR A 112 -46.47 -0.23 -15.34
CA THR A 112 -47.69 -0.91 -14.90
C THR A 112 -47.45 -2.42 -14.94
N PHE A 113 -47.98 -3.12 -13.93
CA PHE A 113 -47.90 -4.56 -13.78
C PHE A 113 -49.31 -5.14 -13.81
N ASP A 114 -49.47 -6.26 -14.52
CA ASP A 114 -50.72 -7.01 -14.57
C ASP A 114 -50.62 -8.15 -13.54
N ILE A 115 -51.38 -8.05 -12.44
CA ILE A 115 -51.38 -9.05 -11.36
C ILE A 115 -52.65 -9.90 -11.49
N PRO A 116 -52.57 -11.24 -11.61
CA PRO A 116 -53.76 -12.08 -11.63
C PRO A 116 -54.60 -11.89 -10.36
N TRP A 117 -55.92 -11.73 -10.50
CA TRP A 117 -56.80 -11.59 -9.33
C TRP A 117 -56.71 -12.78 -8.38
N SER A 118 -56.44 -13.98 -8.90
CA SER A 118 -56.20 -15.20 -8.11
C SER A 118 -54.98 -15.14 -7.19
N GLU A 119 -54.08 -14.17 -7.36
CA GLU A 119 -52.93 -13.95 -6.48
C GLU A 119 -53.18 -12.86 -5.45
N VAL A 120 -54.23 -12.05 -5.64
CA VAL A 120 -54.63 -10.98 -4.72
C VAL A 120 -55.40 -11.60 -3.56
N SER A 121 -55.03 -11.21 -2.33
CA SER A 121 -55.73 -11.57 -1.10
C SER A 121 -56.58 -10.41 -0.58
N ALA A 122 -55.99 -9.21 -0.53
CA ALA A 122 -56.68 -8.01 -0.07
C ALA A 122 -56.11 -6.72 -0.69
N ILE A 123 -56.93 -5.69 -0.74
CA ILE A 123 -56.58 -4.32 -1.14
C ILE A 123 -57.11 -3.37 -0.07
N ARG A 124 -56.22 -2.60 0.56
CA ARG A 124 -56.57 -1.64 1.61
C ARG A 124 -56.14 -0.24 1.23
N LYS A 125 -57.00 0.76 1.42
CA LYS A 125 -56.62 2.17 1.23
C LYS A 125 -55.63 2.56 2.32
N GLN A 126 -54.49 3.11 1.91
CA GLN A 126 -53.52 3.65 2.84
C GLN A 126 -54.02 5.04 3.25
N GLU A 127 -54.51 5.17 4.49
CA GLU A 127 -54.84 6.49 5.04
C GLU A 127 -53.57 7.35 5.12
N ALA A 128 -53.70 8.63 4.79
CA ALA A 128 -52.59 9.58 4.85
C ALA A 128 -52.05 9.64 6.28
N ALA A 129 -50.75 9.41 6.42
CA ALA A 129 -50.10 9.30 7.71
C ALA A 129 -50.23 10.59 8.53
N THR A 130 -50.64 10.44 9.79
CA THR A 130 -50.72 11.47 10.83
C THR A 130 -49.34 11.96 11.27
N ASP A 131 -49.30 12.98 12.14
CA ASP A 131 -48.15 13.80 12.56
C ASP A 131 -46.83 13.08 12.94
N GLU A 132 -46.82 11.76 13.11
CA GLU A 132 -45.62 10.93 13.34
C GLU A 132 -44.61 10.99 12.17
N VAL A 133 -45.05 11.15 10.92
CA VAL A 133 -44.15 11.20 9.74
C VAL A 133 -43.32 12.48 9.67
N LYS A 134 -43.82 13.60 10.19
CA LYS A 134 -43.06 14.87 10.20
C LYS A 134 -41.89 14.82 11.17
N GLU A 135 -42.08 14.18 12.32
CA GLU A 135 -41.03 14.03 13.33
C GLU A 135 -39.89 13.11 12.82
N ASP A 136 -40.25 12.10 12.02
CA ASP A 136 -39.28 11.21 11.38
C ASP A 136 -38.54 11.88 10.20
N GLU A 137 -39.20 12.76 9.43
CA GLU A 137 -38.52 13.56 8.39
C GLU A 137 -37.49 14.53 8.98
N GLU A 138 -37.80 15.18 10.11
CA GLU A 138 -36.84 16.05 10.81
C GLU A 138 -35.65 15.26 11.37
N LYS A 139 -35.88 14.08 11.96
CA LYS A 139 -34.81 13.18 12.41
C LYS A 139 -33.93 12.72 11.26
N ILE A 140 -34.51 12.37 10.11
CA ILE A 140 -33.77 11.97 8.91
C ILE A 140 -32.92 13.14 8.40
N SER A 141 -33.48 14.35 8.35
CA SER A 141 -32.76 15.55 7.91
C SER A 141 -31.55 15.86 8.82
N TYR A 142 -31.74 15.77 10.14
CA TYR A 142 -30.65 15.94 11.10
C TYR A 142 -29.55 14.88 10.94
N LEU A 143 -29.94 13.62 10.77
CA LEU A 143 -28.98 12.52 10.57
C LEU A 143 -28.20 12.67 9.25
N GLN A 144 -28.85 13.11 8.18
CA GLN A 144 -28.18 13.39 6.90
C GLN A 144 -27.15 14.51 7.06
N HIS A 145 -27.51 15.63 7.69
CA HIS A 145 -26.58 16.73 7.90
C HIS A 145 -25.40 16.33 8.80
N SER A 146 -25.64 15.53 9.85
CA SER A 146 -24.58 15.00 10.70
C SER A 146 -23.64 14.05 9.93
N LEU A 147 -24.19 13.20 9.06
CA LEU A 147 -23.42 12.30 8.20
C LEU A 147 -22.55 13.07 7.20
N GLU A 148 -23.07 14.13 6.59
CA GLU A 148 -22.32 15.01 5.69
C GLU A 148 -21.14 15.69 6.40
N GLY A 149 -21.36 16.15 7.64
CA GLY A 149 -20.29 16.70 8.49
C GLY A 149 -19.16 15.70 8.72
N LYS A 150 -19.52 14.48 9.16
CA LYS A 150 -18.54 13.39 9.37
C LYS A 150 -17.82 12.99 8.08
N TYR A 151 -18.53 12.95 6.96
CA TYR A 151 -17.93 12.64 5.67
C TYR A 151 -16.88 13.68 5.27
N ARG A 152 -17.17 14.96 5.52
CA ARG A 152 -16.24 16.07 5.28
C ARG A 152 -14.98 15.96 6.14
N GLU A 153 -15.13 15.71 7.45
CA GLU A 153 -14.02 15.52 8.37
C GLU A 153 -13.12 14.35 7.95
N ILE A 154 -13.72 13.22 7.58
CA ILE A 154 -12.98 12.04 7.08
C ILE A 154 -12.26 12.38 5.78
N SER A 155 -12.90 13.09 4.85
CA SER A 155 -12.31 13.48 3.58
C SER A 155 -11.09 14.40 3.75
N GLU A 156 -11.18 15.39 4.65
CA GLU A 156 -10.05 16.26 4.98
C GLU A 156 -8.91 15.50 5.67
N ALA A 157 -9.23 14.63 6.64
CA ALA A 157 -8.24 13.80 7.30
C ALA A 157 -7.51 12.88 6.31
N LEU A 158 -8.24 12.28 5.36
CA LEU A 158 -7.66 11.42 4.33
C LEU A 158 -6.72 12.20 3.39
N LYS A 159 -7.11 13.43 3.03
CA LYS A 159 -6.27 14.32 2.22
C LYS A 159 -4.96 14.65 2.94
N ASN A 160 -5.06 15.08 4.20
CA ASN A 160 -3.88 15.42 5.02
C ASN A 160 -2.98 14.19 5.20
N GLN A 161 -3.55 13.01 5.43
CA GLN A 161 -2.79 11.77 5.55
C GLN A 161 -2.04 11.44 4.26
N LYS A 162 -2.67 11.63 3.09
CA LYS A 162 -2.04 11.40 1.78
C LYS A 162 -0.87 12.36 1.53
N GLU A 163 -1.02 13.62 1.91
CA GLU A 163 0.06 14.62 1.82
C GLU A 163 1.26 14.23 2.69
N VAL A 164 1.03 13.82 3.94
CA VAL A 164 2.09 13.34 4.84
C VAL A 164 2.75 12.07 4.29
N GLN A 165 1.99 11.13 3.75
CA GLN A 165 2.55 9.92 3.11
C GLN A 165 3.44 10.28 1.92
N GLN A 166 3.04 11.25 1.10
CA GLN A 166 3.82 11.68 -0.05
C GLN A 166 5.14 12.36 0.35
N ASP A 167 5.12 13.19 1.42
CA ASP A 167 6.33 13.81 1.98
C ASP A 167 7.27 12.76 2.62
N LEU A 168 6.73 11.76 3.30
CA LEU A 168 7.56 10.67 3.83
C LEU A 168 8.21 9.85 2.71
N LEU A 169 7.48 9.61 1.62
CA LEU A 169 8.00 8.86 0.47
C LEU A 169 9.13 9.62 -0.25
N SER A 170 8.99 10.94 -0.40
CA SER A 170 10.06 11.76 -0.99
C SER A 170 11.31 11.80 -0.10
N LYS A 171 11.14 11.86 1.22
CA LYS A 171 12.27 11.77 2.17
C LYS A 171 12.94 10.40 2.14
N MET A 172 12.17 9.32 2.12
CA MET A 172 12.71 7.96 2.05
C MET A 172 13.55 7.74 0.79
N THR A 173 13.03 8.15 -0.37
CA THR A 173 13.78 8.04 -1.64
C THR A 173 15.03 8.92 -1.68
N SER A 174 15.01 10.09 -1.03
CA SER A 174 16.22 10.91 -0.90
C SER A 174 17.28 10.24 -0.02
N LEU A 175 16.87 9.68 1.11
CA LEU A 175 17.77 8.97 2.02
C LEU A 175 18.33 7.69 1.41
N GLU A 176 17.54 6.97 0.59
CA GLU A 176 18.03 5.81 -0.16
C GLU A 176 19.14 6.19 -1.14
N LYS A 177 18.99 7.30 -1.88
CA LYS A 177 20.04 7.80 -2.76
C LYS A 177 21.30 8.21 -2.02
N GLU A 178 21.14 8.89 -0.88
CA GLU A 178 22.27 9.30 -0.04
C GLU A 178 23.01 8.07 0.51
N LYS A 179 22.27 7.04 0.93
CA LYS A 179 22.85 5.76 1.35
C LYS A 179 23.62 5.08 0.22
N GLU A 180 23.06 4.99 -0.98
CA GLU A 180 23.74 4.40 -2.14
C GLU A 180 25.04 5.17 -2.49
N ALA A 181 24.99 6.51 -2.44
CA ALA A 181 26.18 7.34 -2.66
C ALA A 181 27.27 7.07 -1.61
N LEU A 182 26.91 7.04 -0.33
CA LEU A 182 27.84 6.75 0.76
C LEU A 182 28.40 5.32 0.69
N GLU A 183 27.60 4.34 0.29
CA GLU A 183 28.07 2.97 0.09
C GLU A 183 29.08 2.89 -1.07
N SER A 184 28.86 3.65 -2.15
CA SER A 184 29.82 3.76 -3.26
C SER A 184 31.13 4.43 -2.81
N GLU A 185 31.05 5.57 -2.14
CA GLU A 185 32.23 6.28 -1.62
C GLU A 185 33.04 5.40 -0.65
N LEU A 186 32.36 4.63 0.21
CA LEU A 186 33.01 3.71 1.14
C LEU A 186 33.68 2.53 0.42
N ALA A 187 33.12 2.05 -0.69
CA ALA A 187 33.75 1.01 -1.51
C ALA A 187 35.02 1.55 -2.20
N GLU A 188 34.97 2.75 -2.76
CA GLU A 188 36.13 3.43 -3.37
C GLU A 188 37.24 3.67 -2.34
N LEU A 189 36.89 4.17 -1.14
CA LEU A 189 37.86 4.43 -0.08
C LEU A 189 38.56 3.15 0.40
N LYS A 190 37.81 2.05 0.51
CA LYS A 190 38.37 0.73 0.86
C LYS A 190 39.33 0.23 -0.20
N HIS A 191 38.99 0.37 -1.48
CA HIS A 191 39.88 -0.02 -2.57
C HIS A 191 41.17 0.79 -2.53
N PHE A 192 41.06 2.12 -2.41
CA PHE A 192 42.22 3.01 -2.31
C PHE A 192 43.10 2.70 -1.09
N HIS A 193 42.50 2.37 0.05
CA HIS A 193 43.25 1.97 1.24
C HIS A 193 44.01 0.65 1.02
N SER A 194 43.36 -0.36 0.41
CA SER A 194 43.98 -1.64 0.08
C SER A 194 45.17 -1.47 -0.86
N GLU A 195 45.02 -0.67 -1.92
CA GLU A 195 46.12 -0.39 -2.86
C GLU A 195 47.29 0.31 -2.18
N ASN A 196 47.02 1.28 -1.30
CA ASN A 196 48.07 1.97 -0.54
C ASN A 196 48.77 1.04 0.45
N GLU A 197 48.03 0.14 1.11
CA GLU A 197 48.60 -0.85 2.03
C GLU A 197 49.54 -1.80 1.28
N GLU A 198 49.14 -2.30 0.11
CA GLU A 198 49.97 -3.13 -0.76
C GLU A 198 51.22 -2.38 -1.24
N GLN A 199 51.07 -1.13 -1.69
CA GLN A 199 52.20 -0.30 -2.12
C GLN A 199 53.18 -0.03 -0.98
N LEU A 200 52.69 0.27 0.22
CA LEU A 200 53.52 0.53 1.38
C LEU A 200 54.24 -0.75 1.83
N SER A 201 53.55 -1.88 1.83
CA SER A 201 54.15 -3.19 2.13
C SER A 201 55.30 -3.52 1.16
N ALA A 202 55.08 -3.32 -0.14
CA ALA A 202 56.11 -3.52 -1.16
C ALA A 202 57.32 -2.59 -0.98
N GLN A 203 57.09 -1.31 -0.62
CA GLN A 203 58.17 -0.38 -0.33
C GLN A 203 58.99 -0.80 0.91
N VAL A 204 58.32 -1.29 1.96
CA VAL A 204 59.00 -1.80 3.17
C VAL A 204 59.86 -3.02 2.84
N GLU A 205 59.36 -3.96 2.04
CA GLU A 205 60.13 -5.14 1.62
C GLU A 205 61.38 -4.76 0.81
N MET A 206 61.26 -3.82 -0.13
CA MET A 206 62.43 -3.31 -0.87
C MET A 206 63.46 -2.69 0.07
N LEU A 207 63.04 -1.80 0.98
CA LEU A 207 63.94 -1.14 1.92
C LEU A 207 64.64 -2.14 2.85
N LEU A 208 63.93 -3.18 3.31
CA LEU A 208 64.53 -4.26 4.10
C LEU A 208 65.58 -5.04 3.31
N SER A 209 65.32 -5.31 2.03
CA SER A 209 66.28 -5.96 1.12
C SER A 209 67.52 -5.09 0.88
N GLU A 210 67.33 -3.80 0.60
CA GLU A 210 68.43 -2.83 0.43
C GLU A 210 69.27 -2.70 1.71
N MET A 211 68.63 -2.61 2.86
CA MET A 211 69.31 -2.57 4.16
C MET A 211 70.09 -3.87 4.42
N GLY A 212 69.54 -5.02 4.08
CA GLY A 212 70.23 -6.31 4.16
C GLY A 212 71.48 -6.36 3.29
N SER A 213 71.38 -5.88 2.05
CA SER A 213 72.51 -5.76 1.11
C SER A 213 73.58 -4.81 1.63
N ALA A 214 73.18 -3.62 2.09
CA ALA A 214 74.09 -2.64 2.67
C ALA A 214 74.82 -3.19 3.90
N LYS A 215 74.11 -3.93 4.77
CA LYS A 215 74.70 -4.58 5.94
C LYS A 215 75.79 -5.59 5.54
N MET A 216 75.50 -6.48 4.58
CA MET A 216 76.51 -7.43 4.08
C MET A 216 77.73 -6.71 3.48
N HIS A 217 77.50 -5.60 2.77
CA HIS A 217 78.59 -4.81 2.21
C HIS A 217 79.48 -4.20 3.30
N ILE A 218 78.88 -3.66 4.36
CA ILE A 218 79.60 -3.13 5.53
C ILE A 218 80.40 -4.24 6.23
N GLU A 219 79.83 -5.43 6.41
CA GLU A 219 80.51 -6.58 7.02
C GLU A 219 81.73 -7.01 6.19
N ASN A 220 81.58 -7.07 4.86
CA ASN A 220 82.69 -7.38 3.95
C ASN A 220 83.81 -6.33 4.03
N LEU A 221 83.48 -5.04 3.93
CA LEU A 221 84.46 -3.95 4.04
C LEU A 221 85.15 -3.95 5.40
N SER A 222 84.42 -4.26 6.47
CA SER A 222 84.99 -4.36 7.83
C SER A 222 85.99 -5.52 7.92
N GLY A 223 85.70 -6.65 7.29
CA GLY A 223 86.62 -7.79 7.19
C GLY A 223 87.89 -7.45 6.38
N GLU A 224 87.74 -6.78 5.24
CA GLU A 224 88.87 -6.31 4.43
C GLU A 224 89.74 -5.31 5.19
N LEU A 225 89.13 -4.39 5.93
CA LEU A 225 89.83 -3.42 6.76
C LEU A 225 90.66 -4.11 7.85
N LEU A 226 90.11 -5.12 8.52
CA LEU A 226 90.83 -5.89 9.55
C LEU A 226 92.06 -6.61 8.96
N LEU A 227 91.92 -7.20 7.77
CA LEU A 227 93.03 -7.82 7.06
C LEU A 227 94.10 -6.79 6.65
N ALA A 228 93.68 -5.61 6.18
CA ALA A 228 94.58 -4.52 5.85
C ALA A 228 95.33 -4.01 7.08
N GLN A 229 94.64 -3.85 8.22
CA GLN A 229 95.25 -3.46 9.49
C GLN A 229 96.32 -4.46 9.93
N SER A 230 96.01 -5.76 9.94
CA SER A 230 96.99 -6.80 10.29
C SER A 230 98.23 -6.80 9.39
N ARG A 231 98.07 -6.52 8.09
CA ARG A 231 99.20 -6.38 7.16
C ARG A 231 100.05 -5.15 7.48
N THR A 232 99.44 -4.03 7.86
CA THR A 232 100.13 -2.82 8.28
C THR A 232 100.92 -3.07 9.56
N ASP A 233 100.30 -3.67 10.57
CA ASP A 233 100.97 -4.02 11.85
C ASP A 233 102.18 -4.93 11.60
N LYS A 234 102.04 -5.93 10.72
CA LYS A 234 103.16 -6.80 10.33
C LYS A 234 104.31 -6.02 9.69
N LYS A 235 104.00 -5.12 8.75
CA LYS A 235 105.00 -4.27 8.10
C LYS A 235 105.67 -3.32 9.09
N GLU A 236 104.94 -2.83 10.09
CA GLU A 236 105.49 -1.98 11.15
C GLU A 236 106.51 -2.73 12.01
N VAL A 237 106.21 -3.98 12.39
CA VAL A 237 107.17 -4.85 13.09
C VAL A 237 108.41 -5.13 12.22
N GLU A 238 108.22 -5.46 10.94
CA GLU A 238 109.34 -5.67 10.00
C GLU A 238 110.22 -4.41 9.89
N LEU A 239 109.61 -3.23 9.85
CA LEU A 239 110.33 -1.95 9.78
C LEU A 239 111.11 -1.69 11.07
N GLN A 240 110.53 -1.95 12.25
CA GLN A 240 111.23 -1.85 13.54
C GLN A 240 112.43 -2.80 13.61
N GLN A 241 112.28 -4.04 13.15
CA GLN A 241 113.39 -5.00 13.07
C GLN A 241 114.50 -4.52 12.15
N LEU A 242 114.17 -4.01 10.95
CA LEU A 242 115.15 -3.46 10.01
C LEU A 242 115.87 -2.23 10.58
N GLN A 243 115.15 -1.36 11.30
CA GLN A 243 115.75 -0.21 11.99
C GLN A 243 116.74 -0.66 13.06
N GLN A 244 116.40 -1.68 13.86
CA GLN A 244 117.31 -2.23 14.86
C GLN A 244 118.57 -2.84 14.22
N SER A 245 118.42 -3.69 13.20
CA SER A 245 119.54 -4.26 12.46
C SER A 245 120.44 -3.19 11.83
N LEU A 246 119.87 -2.08 11.36
CA LEU A 246 120.64 -0.94 10.83
C LEU A 246 121.45 -0.24 11.93
N VAL A 247 120.89 -0.09 13.13
CA VAL A 247 121.60 0.49 14.29
C VAL A 247 122.78 -0.41 14.68
N GLU A 248 122.57 -1.72 14.77
CA GLU A 248 123.61 -2.70 15.06
C GLU A 248 124.72 -2.66 14.00
N ALA A 249 124.38 -2.70 12.71
CA ALA A 249 125.34 -2.62 11.62
C ALA A 249 126.14 -1.30 11.61
N LYS A 250 125.51 -0.17 11.97
CA LYS A 250 126.20 1.12 12.13
C LYS A 250 127.17 1.11 13.31
N ALA A 251 126.80 0.48 14.43
CA ALA A 251 127.68 0.33 15.59
C ALA A 251 128.90 -0.55 15.24
N ASP A 252 128.68 -1.68 14.56
CA ASP A 252 129.75 -2.58 14.11
C ASP A 252 130.70 -1.87 13.14
N ALA A 253 130.18 -1.08 12.20
CA ALA A 253 130.99 -0.29 11.28
C ALA A 253 131.84 0.76 12.01
N PHE A 254 131.29 1.41 13.03
CA PHE A 254 132.01 2.38 13.86
C PHE A 254 133.15 1.74 14.65
N GLU A 255 132.93 0.57 15.26
CA GLU A 255 133.99 -0.18 15.95
C GLU A 255 135.08 -0.65 14.98
N ALA A 256 134.71 -1.09 13.77
CA ALA A 256 135.67 -1.44 12.73
C ALA A 256 136.52 -0.22 12.29
N GLU A 257 135.90 0.95 12.11
CA GLU A 257 136.60 2.21 11.78
C GLU A 257 137.57 2.63 12.89
N LYS A 258 137.16 2.51 14.16
CA LYS A 258 138.00 2.77 15.32
C LYS A 258 139.22 1.85 15.37
N LEU A 259 139.05 0.55 15.15
CA LEU A 259 140.17 -0.41 15.10
C LEU A 259 141.15 -0.09 13.98
N LEU A 260 140.65 0.27 12.78
CA LEU A 260 141.49 0.68 11.66
C LEU A 260 142.30 1.95 12.00
N SER A 261 141.69 2.94 12.64
CA SER A 261 142.40 4.16 13.08
C SER A 261 143.48 3.90 14.15
N GLY A 262 143.26 2.90 15.01
CA GLY A 262 144.23 2.46 16.01
C GLY A 262 145.43 1.72 15.41
N LEU A 263 145.21 0.98 14.33
CA LEU A 263 146.28 0.30 13.59
C LEU A 263 147.12 1.28 12.75
N THR A 264 146.49 2.29 12.15
CA THR A 264 147.21 3.31 11.35
C THR A 264 148.01 4.27 12.21
N SER A 265 147.72 4.40 13.51
CA SER A 265 148.49 5.22 14.46
C SER A 265 149.68 4.48 15.11
N GLN A 266 149.84 3.18 14.83
CA GLN A 266 150.98 2.36 15.27
C GLN A 266 152.01 2.08 14.15
N LEU A 267 151.76 2.57 12.93
CA LEU A 267 152.67 2.58 11.78
C LEU A 267 153.40 3.93 11.68
#